data_AF-A9UZY9-F1
#
_entry.id   AF-A9UZY9-F1
#
_cell.length_a   1.000
_cell.length_b   1.000
_cell.length_c   1.000
_cell.angle_alpha   90.00
_cell.angle_beta   90.00
_cell.angle_gamma   90.00
#
_symmetry.space_group_name_H-M   'P 1'
#
loop_
_entity.id
_entity.type
_entity.pdbx_description
1 polymer ?
#
loop_
_entity_poly.entity_id
_entity_poly.type
_entity_poly.pdbx_seq_one_letter_code
_entity_poly.pdbx_strand_id
1 'polypeptide(L)'
;MSASLEQASSIMSSTTLQDVRQSLQGSLQGSLNDSSSTAQAVAQELIPTPTVLSISSAASVESFYRSFMNAKINHALTGVKGAYFPQMHVQLPVRVLYINGFKGVRKAVDEHFRPAESTSNLVKLGCAITPGIVMTPVSSILEACNANLNPEPLHVRWTRGIAARGMREVIFGLGLNQLSEEFEAFVPQHYSSAIRNALGSMMGGVLAGYLSHVPHNLSTMKLMNPSMSYAQLFRRFSEDKLTKVTWIPASFPAARRAMAMTLAVVWPKGLLVRTGQVVGSFIILNGIINVMSGAQWSRAAANDEDDL
;
A
#
# COMPACT_ATOMS: atom_id res chain seq x y z
N MET A 1 -48.28 -61.11 -0.60
CA MET A 1 -46.85 -60.88 -0.27
C MET A 1 -46.26 -59.61 -0.92
N SER A 2 -47.07 -58.65 -1.37
CA SER A 2 -46.60 -57.42 -2.04
C SER A 2 -46.72 -56.14 -1.19
N ALA A 3 -47.49 -56.14 -0.09
CA ALA A 3 -47.71 -54.94 0.73
C ALA A 3 -46.63 -54.68 1.80
N SER A 4 -45.72 -55.62 2.07
CA SER A 4 -44.75 -55.51 3.18
C SER A 4 -43.36 -55.01 2.75
N LEU A 5 -43.07 -54.94 1.45
CA LEU A 5 -41.77 -54.49 0.92
C LEU A 5 -41.76 -53.00 0.53
N GLU A 6 -42.90 -52.42 0.15
CA GLU A 6 -43.00 -50.97 -0.11
C GLU A 6 -42.95 -50.13 1.17
N GLN A 7 -43.46 -50.66 2.29
CA GLN A 7 -43.45 -49.95 3.57
C GLN A 7 -42.06 -49.92 4.23
N ALA A 8 -41.24 -50.95 4.02
CA ALA A 8 -39.86 -51.00 4.52
C ALA A 8 -38.89 -50.11 3.69
N SER A 9 -39.12 -49.98 2.38
CA SER A 9 -38.33 -49.13 1.48
C SER A 9 -38.56 -47.63 1.73
N SER A 10 -39.80 -47.23 2.02
CA SER A 10 -40.16 -45.84 2.31
C SER A 10 -39.58 -45.34 3.65
N ILE A 11 -39.56 -46.19 4.67
CA ILE A 11 -39.06 -45.84 6.01
C ILE A 11 -37.53 -45.75 6.03
N MET A 12 -36.81 -46.69 5.41
CA MET A 12 -35.34 -46.65 5.33
C MET A 12 -34.77 -45.51 4.48
N SER A 13 -35.52 -45.03 3.48
CA SER A 13 -35.12 -43.87 2.65
C SER A 13 -35.16 -42.55 3.43
N SER A 14 -36.19 -42.37 4.27
CA SER A 14 -36.42 -41.10 4.99
C SER A 14 -35.43 -40.87 6.14
N THR A 15 -35.09 -41.92 6.91
CA THR A 15 -34.16 -41.82 8.04
C THR A 15 -32.74 -41.58 7.57
N THR A 16 -32.31 -42.29 6.53
CA THR A 16 -30.95 -42.15 5.96
C THR A 16 -30.74 -40.76 5.34
N LEU A 17 -31.77 -40.18 4.70
CA LEU A 17 -31.70 -38.82 4.15
C LEU A 17 -31.71 -37.73 5.24
N GLN A 18 -32.43 -37.95 6.34
CA GLN A 18 -32.43 -37.02 7.47
C GLN A 18 -31.09 -37.04 8.21
N ASP A 19 -30.50 -38.21 8.42
CA ASP A 19 -29.19 -38.36 9.06
C ASP A 19 -28.06 -37.77 8.21
N VAL A 20 -28.10 -37.98 6.88
CA VAL A 20 -27.15 -37.35 5.95
C VAL A 20 -27.31 -35.83 5.93
N ARG A 21 -28.54 -35.31 6.00
CA ARG A 21 -28.79 -33.86 6.04
C ARG A 21 -28.35 -33.23 7.35
N GLN A 22 -28.58 -33.89 8.49
CA GLN A 22 -28.09 -33.44 9.80
C GLN A 22 -26.56 -33.51 9.88
N SER A 23 -25.93 -34.55 9.34
CA SER A 23 -24.47 -34.67 9.27
C SER A 23 -23.83 -33.60 8.38
N LEU A 24 -24.44 -33.30 7.22
CA LEU A 24 -24.00 -32.21 6.33
C LEU A 24 -24.21 -30.82 6.96
N GLN A 25 -25.33 -30.60 7.65
CA GLN A 25 -25.57 -29.34 8.37
C GLN A 25 -24.60 -29.17 9.55
N GLY A 26 -24.35 -30.24 10.32
CA GLY A 26 -23.35 -30.23 11.39
C GLY A 26 -21.92 -29.99 10.87
N SER A 27 -21.57 -30.58 9.72
CA SER A 27 -20.25 -30.38 9.10
C SER A 27 -20.09 -28.99 8.46
N LEU A 28 -21.14 -28.46 7.84
CA LEU A 28 -21.15 -27.09 7.30
C LEU A 28 -21.13 -26.05 8.42
N GLN A 29 -21.86 -26.27 9.51
CA GLN A 29 -21.91 -25.36 10.63
C GLN A 29 -20.65 -25.45 11.49
N GLY A 30 -20.04 -26.64 11.60
CA GLY A 30 -18.70 -26.84 12.15
C GLY A 30 -17.63 -26.15 11.32
N SER A 31 -17.68 -26.27 9.99
CA SER A 31 -16.73 -25.60 9.09
C SER A 31 -16.92 -24.08 9.04
N LEU A 32 -18.15 -23.57 9.16
CA LEU A 32 -18.43 -22.13 9.30
C LEU A 32 -18.02 -21.58 10.67
N ASN A 33 -18.20 -22.36 11.74
CA ASN A 33 -17.72 -22.01 13.08
C ASN A 33 -16.20 -22.09 13.19
N ASP A 34 -15.54 -23.05 12.54
CA ASP A 34 -14.08 -23.12 12.45
C ASP A 34 -13.52 -22.03 11.55
N SER A 35 -14.20 -21.68 10.45
CA SER A 35 -13.77 -20.57 9.59
C SER A 35 -13.95 -19.21 10.29
N SER A 36 -15.01 -19.06 11.09
CA SER A 36 -15.25 -17.83 11.86
C SER A 36 -14.41 -17.75 13.13
N SER A 37 -14.13 -18.86 13.81
CA SER A 37 -13.22 -18.92 14.96
C SER A 37 -11.77 -18.75 14.52
N THR A 38 -11.36 -19.30 13.37
CA THR A 38 -10.03 -19.08 12.79
C THR A 38 -9.91 -17.66 12.25
N ALA A 39 -10.94 -17.11 11.59
CA ALA A 39 -10.94 -15.71 11.15
C ALA A 39 -10.99 -14.73 12.34
N GLN A 40 -11.68 -15.06 13.43
CA GLN A 40 -11.71 -14.27 14.67
C GLN A 40 -10.43 -14.41 15.48
N ALA A 41 -9.83 -15.59 15.55
CA ALA A 41 -8.54 -15.82 16.20
C ALA A 41 -7.40 -15.13 15.43
N VAL A 42 -7.42 -15.20 14.09
CA VAL A 42 -6.53 -14.43 13.22
C VAL A 42 -6.79 -12.93 13.38
N ALA A 43 -8.06 -12.49 13.48
CA ALA A 43 -8.39 -11.08 13.74
C ALA A 43 -8.01 -10.59 15.15
N GLN A 44 -7.92 -11.48 16.15
CA GLN A 44 -7.46 -11.15 17.50
C GLN A 44 -5.93 -11.19 17.64
N GLU A 45 -5.21 -11.96 16.82
CA GLU A 45 -3.73 -11.93 16.71
C GLU A 45 -3.20 -10.78 15.84
N LEU A 46 -4.02 -10.26 14.91
CA LEU A 46 -3.65 -9.18 14.01
C LEU A 46 -3.80 -7.79 14.65
N ILE A 47 -2.73 -7.41 15.34
CA ILE A 47 -2.45 -6.06 15.84
C ILE A 47 -3.46 -5.64 16.92
N PRO A 48 -3.04 -5.19 18.11
CA PRO A 48 -3.99 -4.74 19.14
C PRO A 48 -5.05 -3.80 18.53
N THR A 49 -6.33 -4.07 18.75
CA THR A 49 -7.47 -3.24 18.32
C THR A 49 -7.24 -1.72 18.46
N PRO A 50 -6.62 -1.22 19.56
CA PRO A 50 -6.21 0.18 19.68
C PRO A 50 -5.28 0.69 18.56
N THR A 51 -4.37 -0.15 18.08
CA THR A 51 -3.43 0.16 17.01
C THR A 51 -4.11 0.18 15.63
N VAL A 52 -5.08 -0.71 15.37
CA VAL A 52 -5.86 -0.70 14.11
C VAL A 52 -6.65 0.60 13.98
N LEU A 53 -7.25 1.08 15.07
CA LEU A 53 -7.94 2.38 15.08
C LEU A 53 -6.98 3.52 14.75
N SER A 54 -5.82 3.56 15.42
CA SER A 54 -4.80 4.60 15.22
C SER A 54 -4.28 4.61 13.77
N ILE A 55 -3.99 3.42 13.22
CA ILE A 55 -3.57 3.26 11.83
C ILE A 55 -4.67 3.70 10.86
N SER A 56 -5.92 3.35 11.13
CA SER A 56 -7.06 3.68 10.26
C SER A 56 -7.37 5.17 10.26
N SER A 57 -7.31 5.84 11.42
CA SER A 57 -7.42 7.29 11.53
C SER A 57 -6.30 7.99 10.76
N ALA A 58 -5.06 7.53 10.94
CA ALA A 58 -3.90 8.07 10.24
C ALA A 58 -4.03 7.90 8.72
N ALA A 59 -4.42 6.71 8.25
CA ALA A 59 -4.66 6.41 6.84
C ALA A 59 -5.81 7.25 6.24
N SER A 60 -6.84 7.54 7.03
CA SER A 60 -7.97 8.38 6.60
C SER A 60 -7.52 9.82 6.35
N VAL A 61 -6.76 10.42 7.28
CA VAL A 61 -6.21 11.77 7.10
C VAL A 61 -5.21 11.82 5.94
N GLU A 62 -4.32 10.83 5.87
CA GLU A 62 -3.34 10.70 4.78
C GLU A 62 -4.00 10.59 3.40
N SER A 63 -5.17 9.95 3.31
CA SER A 63 -5.93 9.81 2.05
C SER A 63 -6.28 11.17 1.44
N PHE A 64 -6.80 12.10 2.25
CA PHE A 64 -7.14 13.45 1.78
C PHE A 64 -5.89 14.21 1.34
N TYR A 65 -4.83 14.15 2.15
CA TYR A 65 -3.55 14.77 1.82
C TYR A 65 -2.99 14.25 0.48
N ARG A 66 -2.97 12.92 0.29
CA ARG A 66 -2.51 12.30 -0.95
C ARG A 66 -3.35 12.65 -2.15
N SER A 67 -4.67 12.63 -2.01
CA SER A 67 -5.61 12.95 -3.09
C SER A 67 -5.38 14.38 -3.60
N PHE A 68 -5.26 15.34 -2.67
CA PHE A 68 -4.92 16.72 -2.98
C PHE A 68 -3.57 16.86 -3.70
N MET A 69 -2.53 16.19 -3.20
CA MET A 69 -1.21 16.24 -3.81
C MET A 69 -1.16 15.54 -5.18
N ASN A 70 -1.91 14.46 -5.38
CA ASN A 70 -2.06 13.79 -6.68
C ASN A 70 -2.70 14.73 -7.71
N ALA A 71 -3.72 15.51 -7.32
CA ALA A 71 -4.30 16.52 -8.19
C ALA A 71 -3.27 17.58 -8.61
N LYS A 72 -2.40 18.03 -7.68
CA LYS A 72 -1.28 18.93 -7.99
C LYS A 72 -0.24 18.30 -8.92
N ILE A 73 0.14 17.04 -8.70
CA ILE A 73 1.09 16.31 -9.57
C ILE A 73 0.51 16.16 -10.98
N ASN A 74 -0.75 15.74 -11.10
CA ASN A 74 -1.41 15.60 -12.38
C ASN A 74 -1.48 16.93 -13.12
N HIS A 75 -1.76 18.02 -12.43
CA HIS A 75 -1.71 19.37 -13.01
C HIS A 75 -0.29 19.75 -13.47
N ALA A 76 0.74 19.46 -12.66
CA ALA A 76 2.13 19.74 -13.02
C ALA A 76 2.64 18.90 -14.21
N LEU A 77 2.14 17.66 -14.36
CA LEU A 77 2.53 16.77 -15.45
C LEU A 77 1.76 17.03 -16.75
N THR A 78 0.46 17.35 -16.67
CA THR A 78 -0.42 17.44 -17.84
C THR A 78 -0.86 18.85 -18.19
N GLY A 79 -0.71 19.82 -17.29
CA GLY A 79 -1.27 21.17 -17.40
C GLY A 79 -2.77 21.26 -17.09
N VAL A 80 -3.48 20.14 -16.95
CA VAL A 80 -4.94 20.10 -16.73
C VAL A 80 -5.25 20.09 -15.23
N LYS A 81 -6.15 20.98 -14.78
CA LYS A 81 -6.61 20.97 -13.38
C LYS A 81 -7.62 19.84 -13.19
N GLY A 82 -7.30 18.90 -12.30
CA GLY A 82 -8.23 17.83 -11.88
C GLY A 82 -8.97 18.20 -10.59
N ALA A 83 -10.01 17.43 -10.26
CA ALA A 83 -10.66 17.52 -8.94
C ALA A 83 -9.66 17.14 -7.82
N TYR A 84 -9.74 17.83 -6.67
CA TYR A 84 -8.82 17.59 -5.54
C TYR A 84 -9.09 16.29 -4.77
N PHE A 85 -10.33 15.77 -4.81
CA PHE A 85 -10.77 14.64 -4.01
C PHE A 85 -11.62 13.64 -4.82
N PRO A 86 -11.12 13.10 -5.94
CA PRO A 86 -11.91 12.21 -6.77
C PRO A 86 -12.17 10.88 -6.08
N GLN A 87 -13.40 10.38 -6.18
CA GLN A 87 -13.77 9.03 -5.73
C GLN A 87 -13.35 8.71 -4.27
N MET A 88 -13.40 9.69 -3.35
CA MET A 88 -12.97 9.48 -1.96
C MET A 88 -13.75 8.37 -1.24
N HIS A 89 -14.99 8.10 -1.64
CA HIS A 89 -15.80 6.98 -1.15
C HIS A 89 -15.16 5.61 -1.44
N VAL A 90 -14.32 5.50 -2.47
CA VAL A 90 -13.49 4.32 -2.73
C VAL A 90 -12.08 4.49 -2.16
N GLN A 91 -11.46 5.66 -2.36
CA GLN A 91 -10.06 5.86 -1.95
C GLN A 91 -9.84 5.70 -0.44
N LEU A 92 -10.74 6.23 0.38
CA LEU A 92 -10.61 6.21 1.83
C LEU A 92 -10.64 4.77 2.38
N PRO A 93 -11.68 3.94 2.13
CA PRO A 93 -11.69 2.57 2.65
C PRO A 93 -10.56 1.72 2.06
N VAL A 94 -10.23 1.89 0.76
CA VAL A 94 -9.12 1.15 0.14
C VAL A 94 -7.77 1.57 0.70
N ARG A 95 -7.58 2.84 1.10
CA ARG A 95 -6.34 3.28 1.76
C ARG A 95 -6.24 2.72 3.16
N VAL A 96 -7.33 2.73 3.93
CA VAL A 96 -7.37 2.10 5.26
C VAL A 96 -7.00 0.63 5.14
N LEU A 97 -7.59 -0.11 4.19
CA LEU A 97 -7.23 -1.49 3.89
C LEU A 97 -5.75 -1.62 3.49
N TYR A 98 -5.25 -0.72 2.63
CA TYR A 98 -3.87 -0.74 2.18
C TYR A 98 -2.88 -0.54 3.34
N ILE A 99 -3.06 0.47 4.21
CA ILE A 99 -2.11 0.74 5.29
C ILE A 99 -2.18 -0.33 6.38
N ASN A 100 -3.38 -0.76 6.79
CA ASN A 100 -3.53 -1.85 7.76
C ASN A 100 -2.99 -3.16 7.19
N GLY A 101 -3.34 -3.51 5.96
CA GLY A 101 -2.84 -4.71 5.29
C GLY A 101 -1.32 -4.69 5.12
N PHE A 102 -0.74 -3.54 4.78
CA PHE A 102 0.71 -3.39 4.68
C PHE A 102 1.41 -3.65 6.02
N LYS A 103 0.93 -3.05 7.11
CA LYS A 103 1.49 -3.29 8.46
C LYS A 103 1.23 -4.72 8.96
N GLY A 104 0.07 -5.29 8.65
CA GLY A 104 -0.29 -6.67 9.00
C GLY A 104 0.58 -7.70 8.28
N VAL A 105 0.78 -7.55 6.97
CA VAL A 105 1.69 -8.41 6.19
C VAL A 105 3.12 -8.27 6.70
N ARG A 106 3.58 -7.06 7.02
CA ARG A 106 4.90 -6.85 7.65
C ARG A 106 5.02 -7.64 8.95
N LYS A 107 4.07 -7.45 9.87
CA LYS A 107 4.05 -8.16 11.16
C LYS A 107 4.10 -9.68 10.97
N ALA A 108 3.25 -10.22 10.10
CA ALA A 108 3.19 -11.65 9.83
C ALA A 108 4.50 -12.20 9.23
N VAL A 109 5.14 -11.45 8.32
CA VAL A 109 6.44 -11.81 7.74
C VAL A 109 7.53 -11.78 8.81
N ASP A 110 7.58 -10.73 9.64
CA ASP A 110 8.57 -10.58 10.70
C ASP A 110 8.42 -11.71 11.76
N GLU A 111 7.18 -12.10 12.09
CA GLU A 111 6.90 -13.20 13.03
C GLU A 111 7.21 -14.58 12.46
N HIS A 112 6.93 -14.81 11.17
CA HIS A 112 7.15 -16.11 10.53
C HIS A 112 8.63 -16.38 10.23
N PHE A 113 9.35 -15.37 9.74
CA PHE A 113 10.75 -15.53 9.35
C PHE A 113 11.74 -15.20 10.47
N ARG A 114 11.34 -14.41 11.49
CA ARG A 114 12.17 -13.96 12.63
C ARG A 114 13.65 -13.86 12.26
N PRO A 115 14.02 -12.98 11.31
CA PRO A 115 15.37 -12.99 10.77
C PRO A 115 16.37 -12.65 11.89
N ALA A 116 17.05 -13.68 12.40
CA ALA A 116 18.17 -13.51 13.31
C ALA A 116 19.25 -12.63 12.68
N GLU A 117 20.14 -12.07 13.48
CA GLU A 117 21.26 -11.27 12.96
C GLU A 117 22.09 -12.05 11.92
N SER A 118 22.22 -13.36 12.10
CA SER A 118 22.91 -14.30 11.19
C SER A 118 22.13 -14.66 9.92
N THR A 119 20.88 -14.22 9.76
CA THR A 119 20.07 -14.50 8.58
C THR A 119 20.63 -13.77 7.36
N SER A 120 20.69 -14.46 6.21
CA SER A 120 21.19 -13.91 4.95
C SER A 120 20.50 -12.60 4.56
N ASN A 121 21.29 -11.64 4.07
CA ASN A 121 20.80 -10.34 3.59
C ASN A 121 19.69 -10.47 2.54
N LEU A 122 19.69 -11.55 1.75
CA LEU A 122 18.63 -11.81 0.77
C LEU A 122 17.28 -12.09 1.42
N VAL A 123 17.26 -12.81 2.56
CA VAL A 123 16.02 -13.09 3.30
C VAL A 123 15.52 -11.81 3.97
N LYS A 124 16.41 -11.01 4.56
CA LYS A 124 16.06 -9.70 5.14
C LYS A 124 15.49 -8.76 4.08
N LEU A 125 16.11 -8.70 2.90
CA LEU A 125 15.59 -7.96 1.75
C LEU A 125 14.23 -8.50 1.32
N GLY A 126 14.09 -9.82 1.19
CA GLY A 126 12.83 -10.49 0.86
C GLY A 126 11.69 -10.13 1.82
N CYS A 127 11.96 -10.15 3.12
CA CYS A 127 11.00 -9.76 4.15
C CYS A 127 10.59 -8.29 4.01
N ALA A 128 11.56 -7.41 3.73
CA ALA A 128 11.32 -5.98 3.61
C ALA A 128 10.48 -5.59 2.37
N ILE A 129 10.63 -6.32 1.25
CA ILE A 129 9.90 -6.05 0.02
C ILE A 129 8.53 -6.73 -0.06
N THR A 130 8.34 -7.83 0.68
CA THR A 130 7.11 -8.65 0.63
C THR A 130 5.83 -7.84 0.86
N PRO A 131 5.72 -6.97 1.90
CA PRO A 131 4.52 -6.15 2.10
C PRO A 131 4.17 -5.28 0.89
N GLY A 132 5.17 -4.70 0.23
CA GLY A 132 4.97 -3.88 -0.97
C GLY A 132 4.45 -4.69 -2.15
N ILE A 133 5.02 -5.88 -2.37
CA ILE A 133 4.58 -6.78 -3.45
C ILE A 133 3.14 -7.23 -3.23
N VAL A 134 2.83 -7.74 -2.03
CA VAL A 134 1.50 -8.25 -1.69
C VAL A 134 0.43 -7.15 -1.79
N MET A 135 0.75 -5.93 -1.36
CA MET A 135 -0.19 -4.81 -1.35
C MET A 135 -0.27 -4.04 -2.69
N THR A 136 0.50 -4.45 -3.71
CA THR A 136 0.50 -3.80 -5.04
C THR A 136 -0.87 -3.75 -5.72
N PRO A 137 -1.71 -4.80 -5.68
CA PRO A 137 -3.06 -4.74 -6.27
C PRO A 137 -3.95 -3.68 -5.60
N VAL A 138 -3.94 -3.62 -4.27
CA VAL A 138 -4.72 -2.64 -3.49
C VAL A 138 -4.22 -1.22 -3.80
N SER A 139 -2.91 -1.01 -3.82
CA SER A 139 -2.34 0.27 -4.23
C SER A 139 -2.69 0.65 -5.67
N SER A 140 -2.88 -0.33 -6.56
CA SER A 140 -3.22 -0.08 -7.95
C SER A 140 -4.65 0.42 -8.13
N ILE A 141 -5.57 -0.03 -7.28
CA ILE A 141 -6.95 0.50 -7.20
C ILE A 141 -6.91 1.99 -6.80
N LEU A 142 -6.12 2.33 -5.76
CA LEU A 142 -5.99 3.72 -5.28
C LEU A 142 -5.46 4.67 -6.36
N GLU A 143 -4.49 4.23 -7.15
CA GLU A 143 -3.96 5.04 -8.24
C GLU A 143 -5.00 5.23 -9.35
N ALA A 144 -5.75 4.17 -9.67
CA ALA A 144 -6.78 4.21 -10.70
C ALA A 144 -7.95 5.14 -10.34
N CYS A 145 -8.31 5.21 -9.06
CA CYS A 145 -9.29 6.18 -8.55
C CYS A 145 -8.85 7.64 -8.72
N ASN A 146 -7.54 7.91 -8.76
CA ASN A 146 -7.00 9.26 -8.93
C ASN A 146 -6.91 9.69 -10.40
N ALA A 147 -7.12 8.78 -11.34
CA ALA A 147 -6.91 9.03 -12.75
C ALA A 147 -8.21 9.24 -13.52
N ASN A 148 -8.91 10.33 -13.21
CA ASN A 148 -10.23 10.64 -13.78
C ASN A 148 -10.23 10.90 -15.29
N LEU A 149 -9.05 11.11 -15.89
CA LEU A 149 -8.91 11.38 -17.31
C LEU A 149 -8.92 10.10 -18.17
N ASN A 150 -8.74 8.92 -17.57
CA ASN A 150 -8.94 7.65 -18.27
C ASN A 150 -10.44 7.26 -18.16
N PRO A 151 -11.16 6.96 -19.25
CA PRO A 151 -12.57 6.56 -19.21
C PRO A 151 -12.79 5.05 -18.91
N GLU A 152 -11.76 4.21 -18.95
CA GLU A 152 -11.86 2.76 -18.73
C GLU A 152 -12.49 2.45 -17.35
N PRO A 153 -13.38 1.45 -17.22
CA PRO A 153 -13.96 1.11 -15.93
C PRO A 153 -12.88 0.69 -14.91
N LEU A 154 -13.12 0.95 -13.62
CA LEU A 154 -12.12 0.77 -12.55
C LEU A 154 -11.50 -0.64 -12.55
N HIS A 155 -12.31 -1.68 -12.77
CA HIS A 155 -11.89 -3.10 -12.80
C HIS A 155 -10.90 -3.44 -13.92
N VAL A 156 -10.82 -2.65 -14.99
CA VAL A 156 -9.76 -2.75 -16.01
C VAL A 156 -8.62 -1.81 -15.66
N ARG A 157 -8.96 -0.57 -15.30
CA ARG A 157 -8.02 0.53 -15.10
C ARG A 157 -6.97 0.24 -14.02
N TRP A 158 -7.33 -0.44 -12.94
CA TRP A 158 -6.40 -0.75 -11.84
C TRP A 158 -5.20 -1.59 -12.31
N THR A 159 -5.39 -2.49 -13.29
CA THR A 159 -4.30 -3.31 -13.83
C THR A 159 -3.27 -2.51 -14.64
N ARG A 160 -3.66 -1.32 -15.15
CA ARG A 160 -2.82 -0.50 -16.03
C ARG A 160 -1.69 0.11 -15.23
N GLY A 161 -0.44 -0.22 -15.53
CA GLY A 161 0.71 0.34 -14.81
C GLY A 161 1.14 -0.47 -13.58
N ILE A 162 0.57 -1.67 -13.36
CA ILE A 162 0.81 -2.48 -12.16
C ILE A 162 2.29 -2.82 -11.95
N ALA A 163 3.04 -3.12 -13.01
CA ALA A 163 4.47 -3.43 -12.90
C ALA A 163 5.29 -2.25 -12.35
N ALA A 164 5.08 -1.05 -12.91
CA ALA A 164 5.73 0.16 -12.41
C ALA A 164 5.27 0.53 -10.98
N ARG A 165 4.03 0.18 -10.60
CA ARG A 165 3.59 0.29 -9.19
C ARG A 165 4.26 -0.72 -8.30
N GLY A 166 4.37 -1.97 -8.69
CA GLY A 166 5.06 -2.98 -7.89
C GLY A 166 6.47 -2.55 -7.55
N MET A 167 7.22 -2.03 -8.52
CA MET A 167 8.55 -1.46 -8.28
C MET A 167 8.52 -0.28 -7.30
N ARG A 168 7.52 0.61 -7.41
CA ARG A 168 7.31 1.73 -6.48
C ARG A 168 7.02 1.25 -5.06
N GLU A 169 6.16 0.24 -4.92
CA GLU A 169 5.77 -0.33 -3.63
C GLU A 169 6.93 -1.05 -2.96
N VAL A 170 7.82 -1.69 -3.73
CA VAL A 170 9.09 -2.22 -3.22
C VAL A 170 9.96 -1.10 -2.63
N ILE A 171 10.13 0.02 -3.35
CA ILE A 171 10.89 1.18 -2.87
C ILE A 171 10.24 1.76 -1.60
N PHE A 172 8.91 1.87 -1.59
CA PHE A 172 8.19 2.34 -0.41
C PHE A 172 8.27 1.38 0.76
N GLY A 173 8.27 0.07 0.54
CA GLY A 173 8.45 -0.89 1.63
C GLY A 173 9.83 -0.84 2.25
N LEU A 174 10.88 -0.65 1.45
CA LEU A 174 12.23 -0.41 1.96
C LEU A 174 12.33 0.95 2.67
N GLY A 175 11.75 2.00 2.07
CA GLY A 175 11.80 3.37 2.58
C GLY A 175 11.04 3.61 3.89
N LEU A 176 9.79 3.15 3.96
CA LEU A 176 8.92 3.33 5.13
C LEU A 176 9.42 2.55 6.34
N ASN A 177 9.90 1.33 6.10
CA ASN A 177 10.16 0.40 7.18
C ASN A 177 11.61 0.48 7.65
N GLN A 178 12.59 0.36 6.74
CA GLN A 178 13.98 0.29 7.16
C GLN A 178 14.61 1.67 7.25
N LEU A 179 14.49 2.48 6.19
CA LEU A 179 15.17 3.78 6.15
C LEU A 179 14.63 4.76 7.18
N SER A 180 13.31 4.81 7.41
CA SER A 180 12.75 5.72 8.43
C SER A 180 13.23 5.38 9.84
N GLU A 181 13.30 4.09 10.18
CA GLU A 181 13.75 3.60 11.50
C GLU A 181 15.27 3.82 11.66
N GLU A 182 16.07 3.54 10.63
CA GLU A 182 17.51 3.83 10.61
C GLU A 182 17.79 5.34 10.73
N PHE A 183 17.05 6.18 10.00
CA PHE A 183 17.21 7.63 10.09
C PHE A 183 16.79 8.20 11.44
N GLU A 184 15.75 7.64 12.07
CA GLU A 184 15.36 7.99 13.43
C GLU A 184 16.47 7.67 14.47
N ALA A 185 17.24 6.60 14.25
CA ALA A 185 18.38 6.24 15.09
C ALA A 185 19.54 7.24 15.00
N PHE A 186 19.71 7.92 13.87
CA PHE A 186 20.70 9.00 13.73
C PHE A 186 20.28 10.32 14.39
N VAL A 187 19.00 10.49 14.74
CA VAL A 187 18.54 11.71 15.41
C VAL A 187 18.91 11.65 16.91
N PRO A 188 19.58 12.67 17.47
CA PRO A 188 19.99 12.70 18.86
C PRO A 188 18.86 12.41 19.86
N GLN A 189 19.17 11.68 20.94
CA GLN A 189 18.20 11.24 21.93
C GLN A 189 17.59 12.37 22.79
N HIS A 190 18.20 13.56 22.80
CA HIS A 190 17.65 14.70 23.55
C HIS A 190 16.38 15.29 22.92
N TYR A 191 16.07 14.93 21.67
CA TYR A 191 14.79 15.26 21.05
C TYR A 191 13.70 14.30 21.51
N SER A 192 12.46 14.79 21.57
CA SER A 192 11.30 13.93 21.87
C SER A 192 11.13 12.85 20.81
N SER A 193 10.56 11.70 21.21
CA SER A 193 10.26 10.58 20.30
C SER A 193 9.47 11.04 19.05
N ALA A 194 8.51 11.96 19.23
CA ALA A 194 7.74 12.54 18.13
C ALA A 194 8.62 13.31 17.12
N ILE A 195 9.58 14.12 17.58
CA ILE A 195 10.49 14.87 16.71
C ILE A 195 11.44 13.92 15.99
N ARG A 196 12.02 12.96 16.71
CA ARG A 196 12.93 11.97 16.14
C ARG A 196 12.24 11.17 15.03
N ASN A 197 11.04 10.70 15.30
CA ASN A 197 10.22 10.00 14.34
C ASN A 197 9.85 10.86 13.12
N ALA A 198 9.48 12.13 13.33
CA ALA A 198 9.17 13.05 12.23
C ALA A 198 10.40 13.31 11.34
N LEU A 199 11.59 13.48 11.93
CA LEU A 199 12.84 13.69 11.21
C LEU A 199 13.29 12.42 10.46
N GLY A 200 13.22 11.25 11.10
CA GLY A 200 13.49 9.97 10.44
C GLY A 200 12.54 9.74 9.25
N SER A 201 11.25 9.98 9.47
CA SER A 201 10.20 9.93 8.44
C SER A 201 10.47 10.90 7.28
N MET A 202 10.94 12.11 7.59
CA MET A 202 11.30 13.10 6.58
C MET A 202 12.49 12.64 5.74
N MET A 203 13.57 12.20 6.36
CA MET A 203 14.78 11.74 5.66
C MET A 203 14.48 10.51 4.79
N GLY A 204 13.80 9.51 5.36
CA GLY A 204 13.35 8.32 4.63
C GLY A 204 12.39 8.68 3.50
N GLY A 205 11.46 9.62 3.74
CA GLY A 205 10.51 10.11 2.75
C GLY A 205 11.15 10.87 1.60
N VAL A 206 12.23 11.62 1.85
CA VAL A 206 13.00 12.29 0.79
C VAL A 206 13.65 11.25 -0.13
N LEU A 207 14.34 10.28 0.46
CA LEU A 207 15.03 9.24 -0.33
C LEU A 207 14.04 8.35 -1.09
N ALA A 208 12.98 7.88 -0.42
CA ALA A 208 11.92 7.09 -1.05
C ALA A 208 11.16 7.91 -2.11
N GLY A 209 10.89 9.19 -1.86
CA GLY A 209 10.27 10.11 -2.81
C GLY A 209 11.12 10.29 -4.07
N TYR A 210 12.44 10.46 -3.88
CA TYR A 210 13.40 10.53 -4.96
C TYR A 210 13.48 9.23 -5.74
N LEU A 211 13.64 8.07 -5.11
CA LEU A 211 13.80 6.80 -5.84
C LEU A 211 12.50 6.35 -6.53
N SER A 212 11.33 6.68 -5.96
CA SER A 212 10.03 6.22 -6.45
C SER A 212 9.43 7.06 -7.59
N HIS A 213 10.05 8.18 -7.98
CA HIS A 213 9.42 9.09 -8.94
C HIS A 213 9.34 8.50 -10.35
N VAL A 214 10.37 7.80 -10.85
CA VAL A 214 10.35 7.22 -12.21
C VAL A 214 9.27 6.14 -12.29
N PRO A 215 9.22 5.16 -11.37
CA PRO A 215 8.16 4.15 -11.38
C PRO A 215 6.76 4.78 -11.22
N HIS A 216 6.62 5.80 -10.38
CA HIS A 216 5.35 6.52 -10.23
C HIS A 216 4.91 7.18 -11.55
N ASN A 217 5.77 7.97 -12.18
CA ASN A 217 5.45 8.66 -13.43
C ASN A 217 5.15 7.66 -14.55
N LEU A 218 5.93 6.58 -14.69
CA LEU A 218 5.67 5.52 -15.67
C LEU A 218 4.33 4.84 -15.43
N SER A 219 3.98 4.58 -14.17
CA SER A 219 2.68 4.02 -13.81
C SER A 219 1.53 4.94 -14.22
N THR A 220 1.61 6.23 -13.90
CA THR A 220 0.59 7.23 -14.25
C THR A 220 0.46 7.36 -15.76
N MET A 221 1.58 7.49 -16.49
CA MET A 221 1.56 7.57 -17.95
C MET A 221 1.01 6.32 -18.60
N LYS A 222 1.31 5.12 -18.07
CA LYS A 222 0.78 3.84 -18.57
C LYS A 222 -0.72 3.73 -18.33
N LEU A 223 -1.21 4.29 -17.24
CA LEU A 223 -2.62 4.37 -16.97
C LEU A 223 -3.31 5.36 -17.91
N MET A 224 -2.67 6.48 -18.24
CA MET A 224 -3.20 7.46 -19.18
C MET A 224 -3.12 7.04 -20.65
N ASN A 225 -2.14 6.22 -21.02
CA ASN A 225 -1.88 5.76 -22.39
C ASN A 225 -1.74 4.23 -22.39
N PRO A 226 -2.84 3.48 -22.22
CA PRO A 226 -2.78 2.03 -22.00
C PRO A 226 -2.20 1.25 -23.18
N SER A 227 -2.31 1.76 -24.41
CA SER A 227 -1.78 1.14 -25.63
C SER A 227 -0.25 1.21 -25.76
N MET A 228 0.42 2.16 -25.09
CA MET A 228 1.86 2.35 -25.22
C MET A 228 2.65 1.39 -24.32
N SER A 229 3.75 0.83 -24.84
CA SER A 229 4.68 0.04 -24.03
C SER A 229 5.46 0.92 -23.05
N TYR A 230 5.99 0.34 -21.96
CA TYR A 230 6.80 1.10 -21.00
C TYR A 230 8.04 1.75 -21.65
N ALA A 231 8.65 1.09 -22.65
CA ALA A 231 9.77 1.66 -23.40
C ALA A 231 9.36 2.92 -24.17
N GLN A 232 8.20 2.90 -24.84
CA GLN A 232 7.65 4.08 -25.53
C GLN A 232 7.31 5.20 -24.54
N LEU A 233 6.75 4.87 -23.38
CA LEU A 233 6.44 5.85 -22.33
C LEU A 233 7.69 6.48 -21.74
N PHE A 234 8.71 5.69 -21.45
CA PHE A 234 9.99 6.19 -20.94
C PHE A 234 10.69 7.08 -21.98
N ARG A 235 10.63 6.70 -23.26
CA ARG A 235 11.13 7.55 -24.34
C ARG A 235 10.39 8.89 -24.37
N ARG A 236 9.06 8.89 -24.36
CA ARG A 236 8.24 10.13 -24.33
C ARG A 236 8.55 11.00 -23.10
N PHE A 237 8.74 10.36 -21.95
CA PHE A 237 9.13 11.02 -20.70
C PHE A 237 10.48 11.74 -20.81
N SER A 238 11.43 11.17 -21.57
CA SER A 238 12.74 11.79 -21.83
C SER A 238 12.72 12.84 -22.95
N GLU A 239 11.83 12.72 -23.93
CA GLU A 239 11.75 13.62 -25.09
C GLU A 239 11.44 15.07 -24.68
N ASP A 240 10.63 15.27 -23.64
CA ASP A 240 10.36 16.56 -23.00
C ASP A 240 11.62 17.28 -22.49
N LYS A 241 12.72 16.55 -22.25
CA LYS A 241 14.01 17.10 -21.84
C LYS A 241 14.93 17.38 -23.01
N LEU A 242 14.69 16.77 -24.18
CA LEU A 242 15.56 16.92 -25.34
C LEU A 242 15.66 18.38 -25.82
N THR A 243 14.55 19.11 -25.72
CA THR A 243 14.48 20.55 -26.02
C THR A 243 15.26 21.41 -25.02
N LYS A 244 15.52 20.89 -23.82
CA LYS A 244 16.29 21.57 -22.76
C LYS A 244 17.78 21.28 -22.83
N VAL A 245 18.19 20.19 -23.49
CA VAL A 245 19.60 19.87 -23.73
C VAL A 245 20.08 20.67 -24.94
N THR A 246 20.37 21.96 -24.72
CA THR A 246 20.83 22.90 -25.75
C THR A 246 22.35 23.02 -25.82
N TRP A 247 23.07 22.66 -24.74
CA TRP A 247 24.53 22.72 -24.66
C TRP A 247 25.25 21.60 -25.42
N ILE A 248 24.54 20.54 -25.83
CA ILE A 248 25.09 19.50 -26.71
C ILE A 248 24.65 19.83 -28.14
N PRO A 249 25.60 19.97 -29.10
CA PRO A 249 25.26 20.30 -30.49
C PRO A 249 24.29 19.30 -31.12
N ALA A 250 23.43 19.79 -32.02
CA ALA A 250 22.43 18.97 -32.71
C ALA A 250 23.03 17.85 -33.58
N SER A 251 24.30 17.99 -33.98
CA SER A 251 25.08 16.98 -34.69
C SER A 251 25.34 15.71 -33.87
N PHE A 252 25.14 15.73 -32.54
CA PHE A 252 25.31 14.56 -31.66
C PHE A 252 23.96 14.08 -31.10
N PRO A 253 23.05 13.56 -31.93
CA PRO A 253 21.69 13.20 -31.49
C PRO A 253 21.67 12.10 -30.43
N ALA A 254 22.62 11.15 -30.48
CA ALA A 254 22.72 10.07 -29.49
C ALA A 254 23.10 10.62 -28.10
N ALA A 255 24.10 11.50 -28.03
CA ALA A 255 24.53 12.12 -26.77
C ALA A 255 23.41 13.01 -26.18
N ARG A 256 22.70 13.77 -27.04
CA ARG A 256 21.53 14.56 -26.62
C ARG A 256 20.43 13.70 -26.01
N ARG A 257 20.11 12.57 -26.64
CA ARG A 257 19.10 11.62 -26.13
C ARG A 257 19.54 11.00 -24.80
N ALA A 258 20.79 10.54 -24.70
CA ALA A 258 21.32 9.98 -23.46
C ALA A 258 21.24 11.00 -22.31
N MET A 259 21.69 12.23 -22.54
CA MET A 259 21.60 13.31 -21.54
C MET A 259 20.15 13.65 -21.19
N ALA A 260 19.24 13.70 -22.16
CA ALA A 260 17.83 13.94 -21.91
C ALA A 260 17.20 12.84 -21.03
N MET A 261 17.56 11.57 -21.27
CA MET A 261 17.16 10.44 -20.42
C MET A 261 17.74 10.59 -19.00
N THR A 262 19.02 10.90 -18.87
CA THR A 262 19.66 11.15 -17.56
C THR A 262 18.96 12.26 -16.81
N LEU A 263 18.68 13.41 -17.44
CA LEU A 263 17.96 14.52 -16.81
C LEU A 263 16.51 14.19 -16.48
N ALA A 264 15.86 13.34 -17.27
CA ALA A 264 14.50 12.88 -16.97
C ALA A 264 14.47 12.02 -15.71
N VAL A 265 15.53 11.23 -15.45
CA VAL A 265 15.68 10.41 -14.25
C VAL A 265 16.21 11.21 -13.06
N VAL A 266 17.15 12.13 -13.24
CA VAL A 266 17.76 12.86 -12.11
C VAL A 266 16.90 14.03 -11.67
N TRP A 267 16.21 14.69 -12.61
CA TRP A 267 15.43 15.91 -12.36
C TRP A 267 14.08 15.90 -13.10
N PRO A 268 13.17 14.96 -12.76
CA PRO A 268 11.88 14.83 -13.41
C PRO A 268 10.98 16.05 -13.12
N LYS A 269 9.99 16.28 -13.99
CA LYS A 269 8.91 17.21 -13.65
C LYS A 269 8.12 16.64 -12.46
N GLY A 270 7.78 17.50 -11.49
CA GLY A 270 7.00 17.10 -10.31
C GLY A 270 7.81 16.42 -9.19
N LEU A 271 9.14 16.32 -9.28
CA LEU A 271 9.98 15.71 -8.22
C LEU A 271 9.66 16.29 -6.84
N LEU A 272 9.65 17.61 -6.73
CA LEU A 272 9.44 18.32 -5.46
C LEU A 272 8.05 18.04 -4.89
N VAL A 273 7.02 18.08 -5.74
CA VAL A 273 5.64 17.81 -5.31
C VAL A 273 5.51 16.36 -4.85
N ARG A 274 6.12 15.42 -5.58
CA ARG A 274 6.12 14.00 -5.23
C ARG A 274 6.88 13.72 -3.93
N THR A 275 8.05 14.33 -3.77
CA THR A 275 8.87 14.19 -2.57
C THR A 275 8.13 14.75 -1.36
N GLY A 276 7.58 15.98 -1.48
CA GLY A 276 6.75 16.58 -0.45
C GLY A 276 5.54 15.70 -0.11
N GLN A 277 4.86 15.13 -1.11
CA GLN A 277 3.76 14.19 -0.92
C GLN A 277 4.20 12.94 -0.13
N VAL A 278 5.37 12.36 -0.41
CA VAL A 278 5.83 11.17 0.32
C VAL A 278 6.22 11.53 1.76
N VAL A 279 6.99 12.60 1.94
CA VAL A 279 7.40 13.12 3.26
C VAL A 279 6.19 13.44 4.13
N GLY A 280 5.24 14.21 3.60
CA GLY A 280 4.03 14.59 4.33
C GLY A 280 3.19 13.38 4.71
N SER A 281 3.06 12.38 3.84
CA SER A 281 2.39 11.12 4.17
C SER A 281 3.07 10.38 5.31
N PHE A 282 4.39 10.31 5.35
CA PHE A 282 5.11 9.60 6.41
C PHE A 282 4.94 10.32 7.76
N ILE A 283 5.05 11.65 7.77
CA ILE A 283 4.84 12.47 8.96
C ILE A 283 3.41 12.32 9.48
N ILE A 284 2.39 12.39 8.61
CA ILE A 284 0.99 12.22 8.99
C ILE A 284 0.75 10.82 9.56
N LEU A 285 1.22 9.78 8.86
CA LEU A 285 1.00 8.40 9.27
C LEU A 285 1.65 8.11 10.63
N ASN A 286 2.96 8.32 10.72
CA ASN A 286 3.69 7.98 11.94
C ASN A 286 3.36 8.94 13.09
N GLY A 287 3.13 10.23 12.81
CA GLY A 287 2.74 11.23 13.80
C GLY A 287 1.40 10.91 14.46
N ILE A 288 0.35 10.63 13.67
CA ILE A 288 -0.97 10.28 14.23
C ILE A 288 -0.91 8.95 14.98
N ILE A 289 -0.23 7.94 14.43
CA ILE A 289 -0.09 6.63 15.09
C ILE A 289 0.60 6.78 16.45
N ASN A 290 1.69 7.53 16.53
CA ASN A 290 2.45 7.73 17.77
C ASN A 290 1.64 8.51 18.81
N VAL A 291 0.96 9.59 18.41
CA VAL A 291 0.11 10.38 19.33
C VAL A 291 -1.02 9.53 19.89
N MET A 292 -1.72 8.77 19.03
CA MET A 292 -2.85 7.97 19.47
C MET A 292 -2.42 6.75 20.30
N SER A 293 -1.32 6.10 19.93
CA SER A 293 -0.79 4.95 20.68
C SER A 293 -0.26 5.37 22.06
N GLY A 294 0.41 6.53 22.14
CA GLY A 294 0.84 7.12 23.42
C GLY A 294 -0.33 7.51 24.32
N ALA A 295 -1.40 8.09 23.74
CA ALA A 295 -2.61 8.42 24.46
C ALA A 295 -3.37 7.17 24.97
N GLN A 296 -3.35 6.08 24.19
CA GLN A 296 -3.96 4.80 24.59
C GLN A 296 -3.20 4.14 25.74
N TRP A 297 -1.86 4.15 25.70
CA TRP A 297 -1.02 3.67 26.80
C TRP A 297 -1.25 4.46 28.09
N SER A 298 -1.36 5.79 27.99
CA SER A 298 -1.60 6.65 29.15
C SER A 298 -2.99 6.40 29.78
N ARG A 299 -4.00 6.05 28.98
CA ARG A 299 -5.33 5.66 29.47
C ARG A 299 -5.37 4.27 30.09
N ALA A 300 -4.63 3.32 29.53
CA ALA A 300 -4.52 1.99 30.11
C ALA A 300 -3.86 2.05 31.50
N ALA A 301 -2.77 2.81 31.63
CA ALA A 301 -2.09 3.01 32.90
C ALA A 301 -2.96 3.71 33.96
N ALA A 302 -3.79 4.69 33.55
CA ALA A 302 -4.70 5.37 34.48
C ALA A 302 -5.84 4.44 34.97
N ASN A 303 -6.33 3.54 34.13
CA ASN A 303 -7.36 2.58 34.54
C ASN A 303 -6.81 1.49 35.47
N ASP A 304 -5.53 1.10 35.32
CA ASP A 304 -4.89 0.13 36.22
C ASP A 304 -4.61 0.72 37.62
N GLU A 305 -4.51 2.05 37.75
CA GLU A 305 -4.37 2.74 39.05
C GLU A 305 -5.70 2.89 39.80
N ASP A 306 -6.84 2.90 39.09
CA ASP A 306 -8.17 2.98 39.69
C ASP A 306 -8.70 1.61 40.20
N ASP A 307 -8.04 0.50 39.81
CA ASP A 307 -8.36 -0.87 40.20
C ASP A 307 -7.50 -1.41 41.38
N LEU A 308 -6.66 -0.57 41.99
CA LEU A 308 -5.85 -0.85 43.20
C LEU A 308 -6.36 -0.11 44.44
#